data_AF-A0A4Y8LJR5-F1
#
_entry.id   AF-A0A4Y8LJR5-F1
#
_cell.length_a   1.000
_cell.length_b   1.000
_cell.length_c   1.000
_cell.angle_alpha   90.00
_cell.angle_beta   90.00
_cell.angle_gamma   90.00
#
_symmetry.space_group_name_H-M   'P 1'
#
loop_
_entity.id
_entity.type
_entity.pdbx_description
1 polymer ?
#
loop_
_entity_poly.entity_id
_entity_poly.type
_entity_poly.pdbx_seq_one_letter_code
_entity_poly.pdbx_strand_id
1 'polypeptide(L)'
;MKPNLNQGAGALLQVIREEVQRQLTGGRRKREPRQHVLGTIDAAYANDGSRPSVVIDGDPSPIGPFPYLSHYEPSAGDRVLLAKSGNKYVVTGKIV
;
A
#
# COMPACT_ATOMS: atom_id res chain seq x y z
N MET A 1 -47.97 14.57 -30.06
CA MET A 1 -46.98 15.02 -29.06
C MET A 1 -45.69 14.24 -29.26
N LYS A 2 -44.58 14.88 -29.65
CA LYS A 2 -43.28 14.20 -29.82
C LYS A 2 -42.56 14.19 -28.47
N PRO A 3 -42.08 13.04 -27.96
CA PRO A 3 -41.33 12.99 -26.71
C PRO A 3 -40.00 13.74 -26.85
N ASN A 4 -39.71 14.58 -25.86
CA ASN A 4 -38.57 15.48 -25.85
C ASN A 4 -37.31 14.70 -25.46
N LEU A 5 -36.43 14.44 -26.43
CA LEU A 5 -35.22 13.60 -26.33
C LEU A 5 -34.15 14.13 -25.35
N ASN A 6 -34.31 15.33 -24.79
CA ASN A 6 -33.34 15.97 -23.91
C ASN A 6 -33.36 15.50 -22.43
N GLN A 7 -34.26 14.58 -22.05
CA GLN A 7 -34.37 14.14 -20.65
C GLN A 7 -33.47 12.95 -20.27
N GLY A 8 -33.01 12.15 -21.24
CA GLY A 8 -32.18 10.96 -20.95
C GLY A 8 -30.70 11.26 -20.72
N ALA A 9 -30.13 12.19 -21.50
CA ALA A 9 -28.70 12.50 -21.42
C ALA A 9 -28.32 13.24 -20.12
N GLY A 10 -29.20 14.13 -19.63
CA GLY A 10 -29.00 14.84 -18.36
C GLY A 10 -28.99 13.89 -17.15
N ALA A 11 -29.89 12.91 -17.13
CA ALA A 11 -29.98 11.92 -16.07
C ALA A 11 -28.75 10.99 -16.03
N LEU A 12 -28.28 10.53 -17.20
CA LEU A 12 -27.08 9.68 -17.28
C LEU A 12 -25.82 10.44 -16.85
N LEU A 13 -25.66 11.69 -17.29
CA LEU A 13 -24.53 12.53 -16.86
C LEU A 13 -24.56 12.81 -15.36
N GLN A 14 -25.75 12.92 -14.77
CA GLN A 14 -25.93 13.11 -13.35
C GLN A 14 -25.51 11.87 -12.55
N VAL A 15 -25.93 10.67 -12.99
CA VAL A 15 -25.51 9.40 -12.37
C VAL A 15 -23.99 9.22 -12.44
N ILE A 16 -23.37 9.52 -13.59
CA ILE A 16 -21.90 9.45 -13.74
C ILE A 16 -21.21 10.45 -12.81
N ARG A 17 -21.72 11.69 -12.72
CA ARG A 17 -21.15 12.72 -11.84
C ARG A 17 -21.27 12.34 -10.37
N GLU A 18 -22.39 11.77 -9.95
CA GLU A 18 -22.61 11.29 -8.59
C GLU A 18 -21.70 10.11 -8.25
N GLU A 19 -21.47 9.17 -9.17
CA GLU A 19 -20.57 8.05 -8.97
C GLU A 19 -19.10 8.47 -8.91
N VAL A 20 -18.66 9.38 -9.79
CA VAL A 20 -17.31 9.95 -9.75
C VAL A 20 -17.10 10.73 -8.45
N GLN A 21 -18.07 11.55 -8.04
CA GLN A 21 -18.01 12.25 -6.76
C GLN A 21 -18.00 11.28 -5.58
N ARG A 22 -18.79 10.20 -5.61
CA ARG A 22 -18.76 9.15 -4.58
C ARG A 22 -17.40 8.43 -4.52
N GLN A 23 -16.72 8.23 -5.64
CA GLN A 23 -15.37 7.66 -5.66
C GLN A 23 -14.30 8.65 -5.15
N LEU A 24 -14.47 9.95 -5.42
CA LEU A 24 -13.57 11.01 -4.92
C LEU A 24 -13.80 11.33 -3.43
N THR A 25 -15.05 11.34 -2.98
CA THR A 25 -15.48 11.63 -1.59
C THR A 25 -15.49 10.40 -0.69
N GLY A 26 -15.56 9.19 -1.29
CA GLY A 26 -15.36 7.87 -0.67
C GLY A 26 -13.98 7.66 -0.08
N GLY A 27 -13.17 8.72 -0.05
CA GLY A 27 -12.23 8.93 1.00
C GLY A 27 -10.95 8.17 0.73
N ARG A 28 -9.90 8.96 0.52
CA ARG A 28 -8.69 8.72 1.30
C ARG A 28 -9.12 8.69 2.77
N ARG A 29 -9.70 7.58 3.27
CA ARG A 29 -9.55 7.22 4.67
C ARG A 29 -8.06 7.32 4.85
N LYS A 30 -7.62 8.36 5.56
CA LYS A 30 -6.24 8.60 5.92
C LYS A 30 -5.92 7.39 6.79
N ARG A 31 -5.60 6.27 6.14
CA ARG A 31 -5.44 4.97 6.79
C ARG A 31 -4.42 5.27 7.85
N GLU A 32 -4.82 5.14 9.11
CA GLU A 32 -3.88 5.39 10.18
C GLU A 32 -2.68 4.48 9.90
N PRO A 33 -1.46 5.04 9.85
CA PRO A 33 -0.29 4.27 9.51
C PRO A 33 -0.21 3.08 10.46
N ARG A 34 -0.32 1.87 9.90
CA ARG A 34 -0.43 0.62 10.63
C ARG A 34 0.79 0.45 11.54
N GLN A 35 0.57 0.05 12.78
CA GLN A 35 1.67 -0.18 13.74
C GLN A 35 2.58 -1.33 13.30
N HIS A 36 1.98 -2.34 12.66
CA HIS A 36 2.67 -3.51 12.15
C HIS A 36 2.23 -3.77 10.71
N VAL A 37 3.19 -4.09 9.86
CA VAL A 37 2.97 -4.38 8.44
C VAL A 37 3.76 -5.62 8.05
N LEU A 38 3.17 -6.44 7.19
CA LEU A 38 3.83 -7.60 6.60
C LEU A 38 4.39 -7.24 5.23
N GLY A 39 5.52 -7.84 4.89
CA GLY A 39 6.11 -7.70 3.57
C GLY A 39 7.14 -8.77 3.31
N THR A 40 7.71 -8.70 2.12
CA THR A 40 8.76 -9.62 1.67
C THR A 40 9.99 -8.82 1.28
N ILE A 41 11.17 -9.20 1.78
CA ILE A 41 12.43 -8.58 1.35
C ILE A 41 12.55 -8.74 -0.16
N ASP A 42 12.92 -7.65 -0.85
CA ASP A 42 13.07 -7.63 -2.30
C ASP A 42 13.95 -8.81 -2.77
N ALA A 43 13.50 -9.49 -3.83
CA ALA A 43 14.23 -10.62 -4.40
C ALA A 43 15.59 -10.20 -4.99
N ALA A 44 15.74 -8.92 -5.34
CA ALA A 44 17.00 -8.34 -5.80
C ALA A 44 17.97 -7.97 -4.66
N TYR A 45 17.61 -8.21 -3.39
CA TYR A 45 18.47 -7.91 -2.25
C TYR A 45 19.76 -8.74 -2.30
N ALA A 46 20.90 -8.07 -2.07
CA ALA A 46 22.23 -8.63 -2.29
C ALA A 46 22.68 -9.66 -1.25
N ASN A 47 21.97 -9.79 -0.12
CA ASN A 47 22.38 -10.65 1.01
C ASN A 47 23.75 -10.26 1.59
N ASP A 48 24.07 -8.97 1.58
CA ASP A 48 25.36 -8.41 1.97
C ASP A 48 25.35 -7.78 3.38
N GLY A 49 24.26 -7.96 4.14
CA GLY A 49 24.07 -7.33 5.44
C GLY A 49 23.79 -5.82 5.35
N SER A 50 23.52 -5.29 4.16
CA SER A 50 23.00 -3.93 4.01
C SER A 50 21.53 -3.85 4.42
N ARG A 51 20.97 -2.65 4.49
CA ARG A 51 19.55 -2.49 4.84
C ARG A 51 18.67 -2.93 3.67
N PRO A 52 17.73 -3.88 3.85
CA PRO A 52 16.88 -4.37 2.77
C PRO A 52 15.77 -3.38 2.39
N SER A 53 15.37 -3.42 1.14
CA SER A 53 14.06 -2.93 0.69
C SER A 53 13.02 -4.03 0.85
N VAL A 54 11.77 -3.66 1.06
CA VAL A 54 10.66 -4.60 1.30
C VAL A 54 9.46 -4.26 0.43
N VAL A 55 8.90 -5.27 -0.21
CA VAL A 55 7.60 -5.21 -0.88
C VAL A 55 6.52 -5.44 0.18
N ILE A 56 5.74 -4.39 0.48
CA ILE A 56 4.68 -4.45 1.49
C ILE A 56 3.43 -5.13 0.92
N ASP A 57 2.71 -5.89 1.73
CA ASP A 57 1.44 -6.49 1.32
C ASP A 57 0.44 -5.43 0.82
N GLY A 58 0.03 -5.59 -0.44
CA GLY A 58 -0.91 -4.69 -1.11
C GLY A 58 -0.25 -3.49 -1.80
N ASP A 59 1.08 -3.40 -1.78
CA ASP A 59 1.87 -2.49 -2.61
C ASP A 59 2.89 -3.30 -3.43
N PRO A 60 2.84 -3.27 -4.77
CA PRO A 60 3.74 -4.07 -5.59
C PRO A 60 5.19 -3.56 -5.61
N SER A 61 5.44 -2.35 -5.11
CA SER A 61 6.75 -1.71 -5.23
C SER A 61 7.60 -1.94 -3.97
N PRO A 62 8.89 -2.33 -4.10
CA PRO A 62 9.80 -2.33 -2.96
C PRO A 62 9.97 -0.92 -2.41
N ILE A 63 9.88 -0.79 -1.08
CA ILE A 63 10.14 0.47 -0.38
C ILE A 63 11.23 0.26 0.68
N GLY A 64 11.90 1.34 1.08
CA GLY A 64 13.01 1.28 2.03
C GLY A 64 14.19 2.15 1.56
N PRO A 65 15.42 1.86 2.02
CA PRO A 65 15.83 0.69 2.79
C PRO A 65 15.49 0.78 4.30
N PHE A 66 15.19 -0.35 4.94
CA PHE A 66 14.79 -0.40 6.36
C PHE A 66 15.90 -0.89 7.29
N PRO A 67 16.07 -0.28 8.49
CA PRO A 67 16.87 -0.88 9.54
C PRO A 67 16.23 -2.19 10.03
N TYR A 68 17.04 -3.06 10.62
CA TYR A 68 16.61 -4.34 11.18
C TYR A 68 17.24 -4.58 12.56
N LEU A 69 16.65 -5.48 13.34
CA LEU A 69 17.16 -5.81 14.67
C LEU A 69 18.45 -6.63 14.58
N SER A 70 19.38 -6.44 15.52
CA SER A 70 20.74 -7.01 15.46
C SER A 70 20.81 -8.53 15.47
N HIS A 71 19.77 -9.23 15.94
CA HIS A 71 19.70 -10.69 15.96
C HIS A 71 19.15 -11.29 14.65
N TYR A 72 18.71 -10.44 13.71
CA TYR A 72 18.15 -10.87 12.44
C TYR A 72 19.13 -10.55 11.31
N GLU A 73 19.41 -11.55 10.48
CA GLU A 73 20.20 -11.41 9.26
C GLU A 73 19.25 -11.46 8.05
N PRO A 74 19.04 -10.33 7.35
CA PRO A 74 18.10 -10.28 6.24
C PRO A 74 18.56 -11.13 5.06
N SER A 75 17.63 -11.88 4.47
CA SER A 75 17.83 -12.59 3.20
C SER A 75 16.78 -12.23 2.16
N ALA A 76 17.16 -12.26 0.89
CA ALA A 76 16.28 -12.01 -0.24
C ALA A 76 15.07 -12.96 -0.23
N GLY A 77 13.87 -12.41 -0.41
CA GLY A 77 12.64 -13.19 -0.37
C GLY A 77 12.15 -13.57 1.03
N ASP A 78 12.83 -13.15 2.11
CA ASP A 78 12.35 -13.38 3.46
C ASP A 78 10.99 -12.72 3.67
N ARG A 79 10.06 -13.49 4.26
CA ARG A 79 8.79 -12.97 4.74
C ARG A 79 8.98 -12.34 6.11
N VAL A 80 8.78 -11.03 6.22
CA VAL A 80 9.18 -10.24 7.38
C VAL A 80 8.05 -9.41 7.98
N LEU A 81 8.19 -9.12 9.27
CA LEU A 81 7.34 -8.18 10.00
C LEU A 81 8.07 -6.82 10.11
N LEU A 82 7.38 -5.76 9.73
CA LEU A 82 7.80 -4.38 9.94
C LEU A 82 7.01 -3.80 11.11
N ALA A 83 7.73 -3.38 12.14
CA ALA A 83 7.15 -2.65 13.26
C ALA A 83 7.45 -1.15 13.11
N LYS A 84 6.45 -0.33 13.42
CA LYS A 84 6.60 1.12 13.42
C LYS A 84 7.38 1.56 14.66
N SER A 85 8.43 2.34 14.44
CA SER A 85 9.23 2.98 15.48
C SER A 85 9.26 4.48 15.20
N GLY A 86 8.44 5.24 15.93
CA GLY A 86 8.15 6.64 15.65
C GLY A 86 7.49 6.82 14.27
N ASN A 87 8.16 7.54 13.36
CA ASN A 87 7.68 7.77 11.98
C ASN A 87 8.33 6.84 10.94
N LYS A 88 9.11 5.86 11.37
CA LYS A 88 9.83 4.92 10.49
C LYS A 88 9.40 3.49 10.79
N TYR A 89 9.73 2.58 9.88
CA TYR A 89 9.58 1.14 10.11
C TYR A 89 10.95 0.50 10.35
N VAL A 90 10.95 -0.58 11.13
CA VAL A 90 12.10 -1.44 11.41
C VAL A 90 11.68 -2.88 11.13
N VAL A 91 12.53 -3.65 10.45
CA VAL A 91 12.32 -5.09 10.26
C VAL A 91 12.66 -5.81 11.56
N THR A 92 11.67 -6.49 12.13
CA THR A 92 11.86 -7.17 13.43
C THR A 92 12.36 -8.60 13.28
N GLY A 93 12.21 -9.21 12.11
CA GLY A 93 12.64 -10.58 11.84
C GLY A 93 11.80 -11.27 10.78
N LYS A 94 12.20 -12.49 10.46
CA LYS A 94 11.48 -13.43 9.59
C LYS A 94 10.33 -14.08 10.34
N ILE A 95 9.23 -14.38 9.63
CA ILE A 95 8.01 -14.94 10.23
C ILE A 95 7.82 -16.43 9.85
N VAL A 96 8.53 -16.94 8.85
CA VAL A 96 8.38 -18.33 8.33
C VAL A 96 9.73 -18.97 8.07
#